data_AF-A0A929G181-F1
#
_entry.id   AF-A0A929G181-F1
#
_cell.length_a   1.000
_cell.length_b   1.000
_cell.length_c   1.000
_cell.angle_alpha   90.00
_cell.angle_beta   90.00
_cell.angle_gamma   90.00
#
_symmetry.space_group_name_H-M   'P 1'
#
loop_
_entity.id
_entity.type
_entity.pdbx_description
1 polymer ?
#
loop_
_entity_poly.entity_id
_entity_poly.type
_entity_poly.pdbx_seq_one_letter_code
_entity_poly.pdbx_strand_id
1 'polypeptide(L)'
;MLRVGLSGGIGSGKSTVAERLVAGGAVLVDADRLAREIVEPGTSGLAELVDRFGERILDGGALDRAALAELVFGDEQARADLNAITHPRIRELTEQRMADAPGDAVVVHDIPLLVEAGYGADYDLVVIVDAPEELRVQRLIERGLTESDARARIRAQATPEQRREAADVWIDNSGSVEEVRATVDELWHERLVPFEENLRLGRRARSARPRIVPSDPDWPAQARRLIGRVERAAGAAAVRVDHIGSTAVPGLPAKDVIDLQLTVRSIADADDLGPALAAAGFPEYAAARSDTPHGSAPDAAEWIKRLHQSADPGRPANLHVRVQGTAAQRIALLFPAWLRADEAARAQYAQLKQDVAEQHTDVEDYAAAKEPWFAEAVPAAERWAAETNFQP
;
A
#
# COMPACT_ATOMS: atom_id res chain seq x y z
N MET A 1 2.48 16.61 -1.92
CA MET A 1 2.69 16.06 -0.58
C MET A 1 2.65 14.54 -0.67
N LEU A 2 3.44 13.86 0.16
CA LEU A 2 3.39 12.41 0.36
C LEU A 2 2.57 12.09 1.61
N ARG A 3 1.59 11.18 1.52
CA ARG A 3 0.76 10.75 2.65
C ARG A 3 1.22 9.40 3.17
N VAL A 4 1.69 9.39 4.42
CA VAL A 4 2.22 8.21 5.10
C VAL A 4 1.27 7.81 6.23
N GLY A 5 0.70 6.61 6.18
CA GLY A 5 -0.08 6.06 7.28
C GLY A 5 0.87 5.45 8.32
N LEU A 6 0.79 5.88 9.57
CA LEU A 6 1.58 5.34 10.67
C LEU A 6 0.66 4.60 11.64
N SER A 7 0.93 3.32 11.87
CA SER A 7 0.16 2.50 12.79
C SER A 7 1.03 1.49 13.52
N GLY A 8 0.43 0.73 14.43
CA GLY A 8 1.14 -0.23 15.27
C GLY A 8 0.30 -0.69 16.44
N GLY A 9 0.60 -1.90 16.92
CA GLY A 9 -0.10 -2.44 18.07
C GLY A 9 0.15 -1.62 19.34
N ILE A 10 -0.79 -1.62 20.27
CA ILE A 10 -0.64 -0.93 21.56
C ILE A 10 0.65 -1.38 22.27
N GLY A 11 1.43 -0.41 22.75
CA GLY A 11 2.75 -0.67 23.36
C GLY A 11 3.91 -0.85 22.37
N SER A 12 3.69 -0.79 21.05
CA SER A 12 4.77 -0.96 20.06
C SER A 12 5.74 0.22 19.95
N GLY A 13 5.42 1.37 20.55
CA GLY A 13 6.26 2.57 20.53
C GLY A 13 6.13 3.42 19.26
N LYS A 14 4.95 3.39 18.62
CA LYS A 14 4.56 4.28 17.52
C LYS A 14 4.92 5.77 17.75
N SER A 15 4.70 6.29 18.97
CA SER A 15 5.04 7.67 19.32
C SER A 15 6.53 7.98 19.17
N THR A 16 7.43 7.04 19.49
CA THR A 16 8.88 7.21 19.30
C THR A 16 9.22 7.39 17.82
N VAL A 17 8.56 6.64 16.93
CA VAL A 17 8.73 6.75 15.48
C VAL A 17 8.15 8.07 14.96
N ALA A 18 6.93 8.42 15.39
CA ALA A 18 6.28 9.67 15.00
C ALA A 18 7.13 10.90 15.40
N GLU A 19 7.61 10.95 16.63
CA GLU A 19 8.49 12.02 17.14
C GLU A 19 9.77 12.13 16.30
N ARG A 20 10.37 10.99 15.92
CA ARG A 20 11.60 11.01 15.11
C ARG A 20 11.33 11.51 13.69
N LEU A 21 10.23 11.10 13.06
CA LEU A 21 9.82 11.60 11.75
C LEU A 21 9.56 13.11 11.78
N VAL A 22 8.88 13.61 12.81
CA VAL A 22 8.67 15.06 13.02
C VAL A 22 9.99 15.79 13.18
N ALA A 23 10.94 15.24 13.93
CA ALA A 23 12.28 15.81 14.05
C ALA A 23 13.05 15.85 12.71
N GLY A 24 12.71 14.97 11.76
CA GLY A 24 13.20 14.99 10.39
C GLY A 24 12.52 16.01 9.46
N GLY A 25 11.39 16.59 9.90
CA GLY A 25 10.61 17.59 9.14
C GLY A 25 9.23 17.12 8.69
N ALA A 26 8.77 15.93 9.10
CA ALA A 26 7.42 15.47 8.78
C ALA A 26 6.34 16.31 9.46
N VAL A 27 5.21 16.49 8.78
CA VAL A 27 3.99 17.06 9.38
C VAL A 27 3.18 15.91 9.98
N LEU A 28 2.95 15.93 11.29
CA LEU A 28 2.16 14.92 11.98
C LEU A 28 0.68 15.32 12.06
N VAL A 29 -0.18 14.43 11.59
CA VAL A 29 -1.63 14.44 11.86
C VAL A 29 -1.91 13.29 12.80
N ASP A 30 -2.34 13.57 14.02
CA ASP A 30 -2.59 12.56 15.06
C ASP A 30 -4.09 12.38 15.25
N ALA A 31 -4.63 11.22 14.83
CA ALA A 31 -6.06 10.93 14.89
C ALA A 31 -6.62 10.98 16.33
N ASP A 32 -5.85 10.53 17.33
CA ASP A 32 -6.29 10.58 18.73
C ASP A 32 -6.37 12.02 19.21
N ARG A 33 -5.39 12.86 18.82
CA ARG A 33 -5.41 14.29 19.13
C ARG A 33 -6.59 14.99 18.45
N LEU A 34 -6.86 14.72 17.18
CA LEU A 34 -8.01 15.29 16.46
C LEU A 34 -9.34 14.86 17.10
N ALA A 35 -9.46 13.62 17.56
CA ALA A 35 -10.62 13.15 18.31
C ALA A 35 -10.81 13.87 19.66
N ARG A 36 -9.76 14.52 20.20
CA ARG A 36 -9.90 15.43 21.35
C ARG A 36 -10.31 16.83 20.93
N GLU A 37 -9.70 17.38 19.88
CA GLU A 37 -9.97 18.73 19.37
C GLU A 37 -11.45 18.91 19.00
N ILE A 38 -12.08 17.91 18.35
CA ILE A 38 -13.48 18.02 17.90
C ILE A 38 -14.53 18.06 19.03
N VAL A 39 -14.12 17.79 20.27
CA VAL A 39 -14.98 17.77 21.46
C VAL A 39 -14.47 18.72 22.55
N GLU A 40 -13.59 19.67 22.20
CA GLU A 40 -13.17 20.72 23.12
C GLU A 40 -14.32 21.68 23.45
N PRO A 41 -14.27 22.37 24.61
CA PRO A 41 -15.26 23.38 24.97
C PRO A 41 -15.50 24.39 23.85
N GLY A 42 -16.77 24.62 23.50
CA GLY A 42 -17.18 25.56 22.45
C GLY A 42 -17.25 24.98 21.03
N THR A 43 -16.91 23.71 20.84
CA THR A 43 -17.05 23.04 19.55
C THR A 43 -18.48 22.53 19.29
N SER A 44 -18.85 22.42 18.01
CA SER A 44 -20.14 21.81 17.63
C SER A 44 -20.20 20.31 17.98
N GLY A 45 -19.05 19.62 17.98
CA GLY A 45 -19.00 18.20 18.35
C GLY A 45 -19.33 17.98 19.82
N LEU A 46 -18.82 18.80 20.74
CA LEU A 46 -19.21 18.72 22.15
C LEU A 46 -20.69 19.03 22.35
N ALA A 47 -21.22 20.05 21.67
CA ALA A 47 -22.63 20.42 21.78
C ALA A 47 -23.56 19.27 21.36
N GLU A 48 -23.31 18.62 20.23
CA GLU A 48 -24.12 17.48 19.78
C GLU A 48 -24.01 16.27 20.70
N LEU A 49 -22.84 16.03 21.31
CA LEU A 49 -22.70 14.98 22.33
C LEU A 49 -23.51 15.30 23.58
N VAL A 50 -23.55 16.57 24.02
CA VAL A 50 -24.37 16.99 25.16
C VAL A 50 -25.86 16.85 24.83
N ASP A 51 -26.29 17.22 23.63
CA ASP A 51 -27.68 17.03 23.19
C ASP A 51 -28.10 15.55 23.21
N ARG A 52 -27.18 14.64 22.86
CA ARG A 52 -27.46 13.20 22.81
C ARG A 52 -27.34 12.50 24.17
N PHE A 53 -26.33 12.82 24.97
CA PHE A 53 -25.97 12.08 26.18
C PHE A 53 -26.26 12.85 27.49
N GLY A 54 -26.69 14.10 27.37
CA GLY A 54 -27.00 15.00 28.47
C GLY A 54 -25.76 15.61 29.13
N GLU A 55 -25.95 16.61 29.98
CA GLU A 55 -24.85 17.34 30.66
C GLU A 55 -24.00 16.47 31.61
N ARG A 56 -24.42 15.24 31.91
CA ARG A 56 -23.66 14.29 32.73
C ARG A 56 -22.31 13.86 32.13
N ILE A 57 -22.07 14.14 30.85
CA ILE A 57 -20.78 13.93 30.19
C ILE A 57 -19.85 15.13 30.32
N LEU A 58 -20.20 16.14 31.13
CA LEU A 58 -19.39 17.34 31.33
C LEU A 58 -18.77 17.36 32.73
N ASP A 59 -17.49 17.74 32.78
CA ASP A 59 -16.78 18.16 33.99
C ASP A 59 -16.22 19.56 33.77
N GLY A 60 -16.72 20.54 34.54
CA GLY A 60 -16.32 21.94 34.40
C GLY A 60 -16.55 22.56 33.00
N GLY A 61 -17.46 22.00 32.21
CA GLY A 61 -17.74 22.42 30.83
C GLY A 61 -16.86 21.74 29.76
N ALA A 62 -15.93 20.87 30.16
CA ALA A 62 -15.17 19.99 29.27
C ALA A 62 -15.77 18.58 29.27
N LEU A 63 -15.46 17.78 28.24
CA LEU A 63 -15.91 16.40 28.15
C LEU A 63 -15.29 15.52 29.26
N ASP A 64 -16.12 14.95 30.11
CA ASP A 64 -15.77 13.82 30.97
C ASP A 64 -15.80 12.53 30.14
N ARG A 65 -14.60 12.10 29.73
CA ARG A 65 -14.41 10.89 28.92
C ARG A 65 -14.76 9.62 29.68
N ALA A 66 -14.60 9.58 31.00
CA ALA A 66 -14.94 8.42 31.79
C ALA A 66 -16.46 8.27 31.87
N ALA A 67 -17.18 9.36 32.14
CA ALA A 67 -18.63 9.37 32.14
C ALA A 67 -19.21 9.02 30.77
N LEU A 68 -18.64 9.55 29.68
CA LEU A 68 -19.06 9.17 28.32
C LEU A 68 -18.74 7.70 28.04
N ALA A 69 -17.56 7.21 28.41
CA ALA A 69 -17.18 5.82 28.23
C ALA A 69 -18.14 4.87 28.94
N GLU A 70 -18.53 5.16 30.19
CA GLU A 70 -19.52 4.38 30.94
C GLU A 70 -20.89 4.32 30.26
N LEU A 71 -21.31 5.41 29.61
CA LEU A 71 -22.58 5.47 28.88
C LEU A 71 -22.57 4.64 27.60
N VAL A 72 -21.44 4.60 26.87
CA VAL A 72 -21.33 3.85 25.62
C VAL A 72 -20.89 2.40 25.83
N PHE A 73 -20.33 2.08 27.00
CA PHE A 73 -19.83 0.75 27.29
C PHE A 73 -21.00 -0.23 27.48
N GLY A 74 -21.11 -1.20 26.58
CA GLY A 74 -22.16 -2.21 26.60
C GLY A 74 -23.48 -1.79 25.94
N ASP A 75 -23.57 -0.56 25.42
CA ASP A 75 -24.71 -0.07 24.64
C ASP A 75 -24.29 0.18 23.18
N GLU A 76 -24.76 -0.70 22.29
CA GLU A 76 -24.42 -0.65 20.88
C GLU A 76 -25.00 0.59 20.18
N GLN A 77 -26.21 1.03 20.55
CA GLN A 77 -26.85 2.20 19.96
C GLN A 77 -26.15 3.48 20.43
N ALA A 78 -25.83 3.58 21.72
CA ALA A 78 -25.06 4.71 22.25
C ALA A 78 -23.69 4.82 21.56
N ARG A 79 -22.99 3.70 21.35
CA ARG A 79 -21.73 3.67 20.60
C ARG A 79 -21.91 4.08 19.14
N ALA A 80 -22.98 3.62 18.48
CA ALA A 80 -23.29 4.01 17.10
C ALA A 80 -23.55 5.52 16.99
N ASP A 81 -24.29 6.10 17.94
CA ASP A 81 -24.59 7.53 17.97
C ASP A 81 -23.33 8.37 18.22
N LEU A 82 -22.46 7.95 19.16
CA LEU A 82 -21.15 8.57 19.37
C LEU A 82 -20.32 8.57 18.07
N ASN A 83 -20.24 7.44 17.38
CA ASN A 83 -19.49 7.31 16.14
C ASN A 83 -20.09 8.17 15.03
N ALA A 84 -21.42 8.24 14.92
CA ALA A 84 -22.11 9.07 13.93
C ALA A 84 -21.84 10.57 14.12
N ILE A 85 -21.70 11.03 15.37
CA ILE A 85 -21.37 12.43 15.69
C ILE A 85 -19.89 12.73 15.45
N THR A 86 -19.01 11.82 15.86
CA THR A 86 -17.55 12.08 15.92
C THR A 86 -16.82 11.75 14.62
N HIS A 87 -17.11 10.63 13.95
CA HIS A 87 -16.36 10.18 12.78
C HIS A 87 -16.37 11.18 11.61
N PRO A 88 -17.52 11.79 11.23
CA PRO A 88 -17.53 12.77 10.14
C PRO A 88 -16.64 13.98 10.44
N ARG A 89 -16.64 14.45 11.69
CA ARG A 89 -15.84 15.60 12.14
C ARG A 89 -14.35 15.30 12.18
N ILE A 90 -13.98 14.11 12.68
CA ILE A 90 -12.58 13.67 12.67
C ILE A 90 -12.07 13.59 11.23
N ARG A 91 -12.88 13.07 10.30
CA ARG A 91 -12.53 13.01 8.88
C ARG A 91 -12.36 14.40 8.28
N GLU A 92 -13.32 15.29 8.47
CA GLU A 92 -13.25 16.67 7.96
C GLU A 92 -12.02 17.40 8.50
N LEU A 93 -11.75 17.31 9.81
CA LEU A 93 -10.58 17.92 10.41
C LEU A 93 -9.27 17.28 9.93
N THR A 94 -9.25 15.97 9.70
CA THR A 94 -8.11 15.26 9.10
C THR A 94 -7.83 15.80 7.70
N GLU A 95 -8.84 15.86 6.84
CA GLU A 95 -8.75 16.37 5.47
C GLU A 95 -8.25 17.82 5.47
N GLN A 96 -8.76 18.66 6.39
CA GLN A 96 -8.31 20.03 6.56
C GLN A 96 -6.83 20.10 6.97
N ARG A 97 -6.40 19.34 7.98
CA ARG A 97 -5.00 19.33 8.45
C ARG A 97 -4.03 18.83 7.38
N MET A 98 -4.44 17.86 6.57
CA MET A 98 -3.67 17.41 5.42
C MET A 98 -3.59 18.49 4.35
N ALA A 99 -4.69 19.18 4.05
CA ALA A 99 -4.74 20.26 3.06
C ALA A 99 -3.91 21.50 3.47
N ASP A 100 -3.82 21.78 4.78
CA ASP A 100 -3.01 22.88 5.34
C ASP A 100 -1.50 22.60 5.29
N ALA A 101 -1.08 21.36 5.04
CA ALA A 101 0.33 21.00 4.95
C ALA A 101 0.99 21.60 3.70
N PRO A 102 2.28 21.97 3.76
CA PRO A 102 3.03 22.41 2.58
C PRO A 102 2.96 21.42 1.41
N GLY A 103 2.97 21.93 0.19
CA GLY A 103 2.85 21.11 -1.01
C GLY A 103 3.99 20.07 -1.18
N ASP A 104 5.14 20.32 -0.56
CA ASP A 104 6.33 19.49 -0.50
C ASP A 104 6.48 18.70 0.82
N ALA A 105 5.44 18.66 1.65
CA ALA A 105 5.50 17.96 2.92
C ALA A 105 5.38 16.43 2.76
N VAL A 106 6.06 15.72 3.67
CA VAL A 106 5.71 14.35 4.06
C VAL A 106 4.74 14.46 5.24
N VAL A 107 3.48 14.09 5.01
CA VAL A 107 2.43 14.08 6.02
C VAL A 107 2.31 12.69 6.61
N VAL A 108 2.58 12.56 7.90
CA VAL A 108 2.43 11.31 8.65
C VAL A 108 1.10 11.35 9.37
N HIS A 109 0.18 10.48 9.01
CA HIS A 109 -1.08 10.30 9.71
C HIS A 109 -0.96 9.15 10.70
N ASP A 110 -0.85 9.48 11.98
CA ASP A 110 -0.89 8.50 13.06
C ASP A 110 -2.34 8.05 13.32
N ILE A 111 -2.64 6.80 12.96
CA ILE A 111 -3.95 6.17 13.12
C ILE A 111 -3.79 4.81 13.81
N PRO A 112 -4.24 4.66 15.06
CA PRO A 112 -4.17 3.39 15.79
C PRO A 112 -4.93 2.22 15.13
N LEU A 113 -6.05 2.51 14.45
CA LEU A 113 -6.94 1.49 13.84
C LEU A 113 -6.83 1.40 12.31
N LEU A 114 -5.69 1.81 11.74
CA LEU A 114 -5.47 1.83 10.29
C LEU A 114 -5.74 0.47 9.62
N VAL A 115 -5.25 -0.60 10.27
CA VAL A 115 -5.32 -1.96 9.74
C VAL A 115 -6.72 -2.53 9.90
N GLU A 116 -7.30 -2.36 11.08
CA GLU A 116 -8.65 -2.78 11.43
C GLU A 116 -9.71 -2.13 10.52
N ALA A 117 -9.50 -0.87 10.14
CA ALA A 117 -10.41 -0.13 9.29
C ALA A 117 -10.15 -0.30 7.78
N GLY A 118 -9.08 -0.99 7.38
CA GLY A 118 -8.75 -1.18 5.96
C GLY A 118 -8.32 0.09 5.23
N TYR A 119 -7.79 1.08 5.95
CA TYR A 119 -7.41 2.39 5.37
C TYR A 119 -6.06 2.37 4.64
N GLY A 120 -5.39 1.21 4.52
CA GLY A 120 -4.04 1.13 3.96
C GLY A 120 -3.87 1.80 2.59
N ALA A 121 -4.78 1.53 1.64
CA ALA A 121 -4.68 2.13 0.31
C ALA A 121 -5.14 3.62 0.24
N ASP A 122 -5.49 4.26 1.36
CA ASP A 122 -5.74 5.71 1.41
C ASP A 122 -4.43 6.51 1.51
N TYR A 123 -3.32 5.81 1.80
CA TYR A 123 -1.98 6.34 1.94
C TYR A 123 -1.10 5.90 0.79
N ASP A 124 -0.08 6.70 0.50
CA ASP A 124 0.93 6.39 -0.51
C ASP A 124 1.93 5.34 0.02
N LEU A 125 2.09 5.27 1.34
CA LEU A 125 2.94 4.32 2.06
C LEU A 125 2.42 4.10 3.48
N VAL A 126 2.38 2.85 3.95
CA VAL A 126 2.02 2.48 5.33
C VAL A 126 3.24 2.00 6.11
N VAL A 127 3.54 2.69 7.21
CA VAL A 127 4.54 2.30 8.22
C VAL A 127 3.83 1.62 9.39
N ILE A 128 4.20 0.38 9.67
CA ILE A 128 3.77 -0.34 10.87
C ILE A 128 4.95 -0.47 11.83
N VAL A 129 4.73 -0.05 13.08
CA VAL A 129 5.66 -0.26 14.19
C VAL A 129 5.16 -1.44 15.03
N ASP A 130 6.00 -2.45 15.21
CA ASP A 130 5.70 -3.57 16.11
C ASP A 130 6.87 -3.89 17.05
N ALA A 131 6.58 -4.69 18.07
CA ALA A 131 7.55 -5.24 19.00
C ALA A 131 7.02 -6.58 19.55
N PRO A 132 7.87 -7.46 20.09
CA PRO A 132 7.44 -8.71 20.71
C PRO A 132 6.33 -8.47 21.76
N GLU A 133 5.32 -9.35 21.79
CA GLU A 133 4.14 -9.16 22.65
C GLU A 133 4.53 -8.94 24.12
N GLU A 134 5.45 -9.75 24.65
CA GLU A 134 5.89 -9.64 26.05
C GLU A 134 6.53 -8.28 26.35
N LEU A 135 7.29 -7.72 25.41
CA LEU A 135 7.87 -6.37 25.56
C LEU A 135 6.77 -5.29 25.54
N ARG A 136 5.75 -5.46 24.69
CA ARG A 136 4.60 -4.55 24.64
C ARG A 136 3.80 -4.61 25.94
N VAL A 137 3.58 -5.81 26.49
CA VAL A 137 2.93 -6.01 27.80
C VAL A 137 3.71 -5.30 28.91
N GLN A 138 5.03 -5.49 28.99
CA GLN A 138 5.89 -4.81 29.96
C GLN A 138 5.76 -3.29 29.87
N ARG A 139 5.88 -2.72 28.66
CA ARG A 139 5.72 -1.28 28.41
C ARG A 139 4.35 -0.76 28.83
N LEU A 140 3.29 -1.56 28.74
CA LEU A 140 1.94 -1.18 29.15
C LEU A 140 1.75 -1.24 30.66
N ILE A 141 2.37 -2.22 31.33
CA ILE A 141 2.39 -2.30 32.79
C ILE A 141 3.12 -1.09 33.38
N GLU A 142 4.26 -0.71 32.81
CA GLU A 142 4.99 0.51 33.19
C GLU A 142 4.15 1.79 33.01
N ARG A 143 3.18 1.78 32.09
CA ARG A 143 2.20 2.85 31.87
C ARG A 143 0.97 2.75 32.77
N GLY A 144 0.97 1.83 33.74
CA GLY A 144 -0.06 1.71 34.77
C GLY A 144 -1.19 0.73 34.47
N LEU A 145 -1.12 -0.06 33.40
CA LEU A 145 -2.12 -1.11 33.15
C LEU A 145 -1.81 -2.37 33.97
N THR A 146 -2.85 -3.14 34.29
CA THR A 146 -2.64 -4.52 34.76
C THR A 146 -2.22 -5.41 33.60
N GLU A 147 -1.49 -6.49 33.86
CA GLU A 147 -1.11 -7.45 32.80
C GLU A 147 -2.33 -7.99 32.06
N SER A 148 -3.39 -8.34 32.81
CA SER A 148 -4.64 -8.86 32.23
C SER A 148 -5.29 -7.87 31.26
N ASP A 149 -5.37 -6.59 31.65
CA ASP A 149 -5.91 -5.52 30.79
C ASP A 149 -4.99 -5.27 29.57
N ALA A 150 -3.68 -5.21 29.77
CA ALA A 150 -2.71 -5.04 28.67
C ALA A 150 -2.87 -6.13 27.61
N ARG A 151 -2.91 -7.41 28.02
CA ARG A 151 -3.12 -8.54 27.09
C ARG A 151 -4.51 -8.53 26.47
N ALA A 152 -5.56 -8.14 27.20
CA ALA A 152 -6.90 -8.03 26.65
C ALA A 152 -6.96 -6.99 25.52
N ARG A 153 -6.33 -5.83 25.70
CA ARG A 153 -6.25 -4.78 24.67
C ARG A 153 -5.43 -5.21 23.46
N ILE A 154 -4.30 -5.89 23.67
CA ILE A 154 -3.50 -6.42 22.55
C ILE A 154 -4.33 -7.39 21.70
N ARG A 155 -5.08 -8.30 22.32
CA ARG A 155 -5.93 -9.28 21.61
C ARG A 155 -7.11 -8.66 20.88
N ALA A 156 -7.55 -7.46 21.26
CA ALA A 156 -8.66 -6.76 20.63
C ALA A 156 -8.27 -6.05 19.33
N GLN A 157 -6.97 -5.93 19.04
CA GLN A 157 -6.43 -5.30 17.83
C GLN A 157 -6.14 -6.33 16.73
N ALA A 158 -5.80 -5.84 15.53
CA ALA A 158 -5.37 -6.67 14.42
C ALA A 158 -4.22 -7.61 14.82
N THR A 159 -4.13 -8.78 14.19
CA THR A 159 -3.03 -9.72 14.43
C THR A 159 -1.70 -9.21 13.82
N PRO A 160 -0.53 -9.72 14.26
CA PRO A 160 0.74 -9.40 13.62
C PRO A 160 0.74 -9.68 12.11
N GLU A 161 0.10 -10.76 11.68
CA GLU A 161 0.00 -11.15 10.28
C GLU A 161 -0.82 -10.12 9.49
N GLN A 162 -1.98 -9.71 10.00
CA GLN A 162 -2.80 -8.68 9.38
C GLN A 162 -2.04 -7.34 9.27
N ARG A 163 -1.30 -6.97 10.32
CA ARG A 163 -0.43 -5.79 10.30
C ARG A 163 0.68 -5.91 9.27
N ARG A 164 1.31 -7.08 9.16
CA ARG A 164 2.39 -7.36 8.20
C ARG A 164 1.88 -7.28 6.76
N GLU A 165 0.68 -7.79 6.48
CA GLU A 165 0.05 -7.67 5.17
C GLU A 165 -0.22 -6.22 4.77
N ALA A 166 -0.54 -5.35 5.73
CA ALA A 166 -0.79 -3.93 5.50
C ALA A 166 0.48 -3.06 5.42
N ALA A 167 1.64 -3.56 5.86
CA ALA A 167 2.86 -2.77 6.00
C ALA A 167 3.67 -2.66 4.70
N ASP A 168 3.86 -1.44 4.19
CA ASP A 168 4.89 -1.15 3.18
C ASP A 168 6.28 -1.02 3.80
N VAL A 169 6.32 -0.60 5.06
CA VAL A 169 7.50 -0.53 5.91
C VAL A 169 7.14 -1.14 7.25
N TRP A 170 7.96 -2.09 7.70
CA TRP A 170 7.86 -2.69 9.02
C TRP A 170 9.04 -2.23 9.86
N ILE A 171 8.76 -1.54 10.96
CA ILE A 171 9.77 -1.11 11.94
C ILE A 171 9.66 -2.02 13.16
N ASP A 172 10.71 -2.81 13.39
CA ASP A 172 10.85 -3.57 14.64
C ASP A 172 11.40 -2.66 15.74
N ASN A 173 10.62 -2.49 16.80
CA ASN A 173 10.96 -1.74 18.01
C ASN A 173 11.20 -2.68 19.20
N SER A 174 11.89 -3.79 18.94
CA SER A 174 12.44 -4.70 19.95
C SER A 174 13.74 -4.20 20.58
N GLY A 175 14.50 -3.39 19.84
CA GLY A 175 15.80 -2.84 20.25
C GLY A 175 15.73 -1.59 21.14
N SER A 176 16.88 -0.94 21.25
CA SER A 176 17.05 0.37 21.89
C SER A 176 16.39 1.50 21.11
N VAL A 177 16.12 2.62 21.79
CA VAL A 177 15.54 3.81 21.17
C VAL A 177 16.45 4.37 20.07
N GLU A 178 17.76 4.28 20.26
CA GLU A 178 18.78 4.72 19.31
C GLU A 178 18.77 3.90 18.01
N GLU A 179 18.65 2.57 18.12
CA GLU A 179 18.56 1.67 16.94
C GLU A 179 17.28 1.93 16.13
N VAL A 180 16.16 2.16 16.82
CA VAL A 180 14.89 2.51 16.15
C VAL A 180 14.98 3.87 15.49
N ARG A 181 15.58 4.86 16.14
CA ARG A 181 15.80 6.19 15.55
C ARG A 181 16.68 6.10 14.30
N ALA A 182 17.74 5.29 14.33
CA ALA A 182 18.58 5.07 13.15
C ALA A 182 17.80 4.45 11.99
N THR A 183 16.93 3.46 12.28
CA THR A 183 16.03 2.86 11.28
C THR A 183 15.07 3.89 10.68
N VAL A 184 14.51 4.78 11.50
CA VAL A 184 13.63 5.85 11.04
C VAL A 184 14.39 6.87 10.20
N ASP A 185 15.63 7.19 10.56
CA ASP A 185 16.48 8.10 9.79
C ASP A 185 16.81 7.53 8.42
N GLU A 186 17.15 6.25 8.32
CA GLU A 186 17.36 5.58 7.04
C GLU A 186 16.08 5.60 6.20
N LEU A 187 14.93 5.23 6.79
CA LEU A 187 13.63 5.31 6.11
C LEU A 187 13.34 6.72 5.57
N TRP A 188 13.63 7.74 6.38
CA TRP A 188 13.41 9.13 6.00
C TRP A 188 14.24 9.53 4.77
N HIS A 189 15.55 9.32 4.83
CA HIS A 189 16.48 9.80 3.79
C HIS A 189 16.45 8.94 2.51
N GLU A 190 16.36 7.62 2.65
CA GLU A 190 16.50 6.69 1.53
C GLU A 190 15.18 6.38 0.83
N ARG A 191 14.03 6.63 1.47
CA ARG A 191 12.71 6.32 0.91
C ARG A 191 11.71 7.47 0.95
N LEU A 192 11.43 8.07 2.11
CA LEU A 192 10.33 9.04 2.22
C LEU A 192 10.62 10.36 1.49
N VAL A 193 11.80 10.95 1.68
CA VAL A 193 12.22 12.16 0.97
C VAL A 193 12.28 11.95 -0.55
N PRO A 194 12.99 10.93 -1.09
CA PRO A 194 13.01 10.73 -2.53
C PRO A 194 11.64 10.33 -3.11
N PHE A 195 10.79 9.63 -2.35
CA PHE A 195 9.42 9.33 -2.80
C PHE A 195 8.56 10.59 -2.87
N GLU A 196 8.60 11.48 -1.87
CA GLU A 196 7.93 12.78 -1.93
C GLU A 196 8.37 13.56 -3.17
N GLU A 197 9.68 13.68 -3.37
CA GLU A 197 10.22 14.45 -4.50
C GLU A 197 9.74 13.87 -5.83
N ASN A 198 9.82 12.55 -5.97
CA ASN A 198 9.35 11.84 -7.15
C ASN A 198 7.85 12.07 -7.39
N LEU A 199 7.02 11.94 -6.35
CA LEU A 199 5.57 12.12 -6.44
C LEU A 199 5.23 13.56 -6.86
N ARG A 200 5.79 14.55 -6.18
CA ARG A 200 5.55 15.97 -6.45
C ARG A 200 6.02 16.40 -7.84
N LEU A 201 7.12 15.83 -8.33
CA LEU A 201 7.67 16.13 -9.65
C LEU A 201 7.14 15.21 -10.76
N GLY A 202 6.22 14.28 -10.46
CA GLY A 202 5.69 13.32 -11.42
C GLY A 202 6.75 12.40 -12.03
N ARG A 203 7.75 12.01 -11.23
CA ARG A 203 8.89 11.18 -11.66
C ARG A 203 8.76 9.78 -11.11
N ARG A 204 9.07 8.79 -11.95
CA ARG A 204 9.25 7.41 -11.50
C ARG A 204 10.54 7.28 -10.68
N ALA A 205 10.57 6.33 -9.76
CA ALA A 205 11.80 5.89 -9.13
C ALA A 205 12.72 5.26 -10.18
N ARG A 206 14.01 5.61 -10.13
CA ARG A 206 15.02 4.98 -10.98
C ARG A 206 15.50 3.71 -10.29
N SER A 207 15.25 2.56 -10.92
CA SER A 207 15.81 1.30 -10.42
C SER A 207 17.27 1.19 -10.85
N ALA A 208 18.15 0.75 -9.92
CA ALA A 208 19.48 0.28 -10.27
C ALA A 208 19.39 -1.04 -11.08
N ARG A 209 20.54 -1.50 -11.62
CA ARG A 209 20.66 -2.66 -12.52
C ARG A 209 19.77 -3.84 -12.10
N PRO A 210 19.16 -4.55 -13.07
CA PRO A 210 18.25 -5.64 -12.78
C PRO A 210 18.99 -6.79 -12.08
N ARG A 211 18.75 -6.97 -10.78
CA ARG A 211 19.25 -8.12 -10.01
C ARG A 211 18.14 -9.16 -9.87
N ILE A 212 18.42 -10.38 -10.32
CA ILE A 212 17.53 -11.51 -10.05
C ILE A 212 17.71 -11.93 -8.59
N VAL A 213 16.61 -12.00 -7.87
CA VAL A 213 16.54 -12.45 -6.47
C VAL A 213 15.71 -13.74 -6.38
N PRO A 214 15.91 -14.55 -5.32
CA PRO A 214 15.01 -15.64 -5.00
C PRO A 214 13.55 -15.16 -4.90
N SER A 215 12.59 -16.07 -5.06
CA SER A 215 11.18 -15.75 -4.87
C SER A 215 10.94 -15.23 -3.44
N ASP A 216 10.34 -14.05 -3.32
CA ASP A 216 9.96 -13.46 -2.03
C ASP A 216 8.49 -13.84 -1.71
N PRO A 217 8.21 -14.50 -0.57
CA PRO A 217 6.84 -14.80 -0.15
C PRO A 217 5.99 -13.56 0.16
N ASP A 218 6.59 -12.39 0.37
CA ASP A 218 5.88 -11.14 0.66
C ASP A 218 5.39 -10.42 -0.62
N TRP A 219 5.84 -10.81 -1.83
CA TRP A 219 5.42 -10.19 -3.10
C TRP A 219 3.90 -10.15 -3.32
N PRO A 220 3.12 -11.23 -3.05
CA PRO A 220 1.67 -11.17 -3.18
C PRO A 220 1.01 -10.14 -2.25
N ALA A 221 1.52 -9.97 -1.02
CA ALA A 221 0.99 -8.97 -0.09
C ALA A 221 1.36 -7.54 -0.56
N GLN A 222 2.59 -7.35 -1.02
CA GLN A 222 3.03 -6.08 -1.61
C GLN A 222 2.20 -5.70 -2.85
N ALA A 223 1.92 -6.67 -3.73
CA ALA A 223 1.08 -6.46 -4.90
C ALA A 223 -0.36 -6.11 -4.54
N ARG A 224 -0.96 -6.79 -3.54
CA ARG A 224 -2.31 -6.46 -3.03
C ARG A 224 -2.43 -5.01 -2.57
N ARG A 225 -1.42 -4.49 -1.86
CA ARG A 225 -1.42 -3.07 -1.42
C ARG A 225 -1.35 -2.09 -2.58
N LEU A 226 -0.50 -2.37 -3.57
CA LEU A 226 -0.41 -1.56 -4.78
C LEU A 226 -1.72 -1.63 -5.59
N ILE A 227 -2.33 -2.81 -5.72
CA ILE A 227 -3.62 -3.02 -6.38
C ILE A 227 -4.70 -2.15 -5.73
N GLY A 228 -4.84 -2.18 -4.40
CA GLY A 228 -5.83 -1.36 -3.71
C GLY A 228 -5.66 0.14 -3.97
N ARG A 229 -4.41 0.63 -4.07
CA ARG A 229 -4.13 2.03 -4.44
C ARG A 229 -4.53 2.34 -5.88
N VAL A 230 -4.20 1.45 -6.82
CA VAL A 230 -4.56 1.60 -8.24
C VAL A 230 -6.07 1.54 -8.43
N GLU A 231 -6.77 0.61 -7.78
CA GLU A 231 -8.23 0.49 -7.82
C GLU A 231 -8.92 1.76 -7.31
N ARG A 232 -8.46 2.31 -6.18
CA ARG A 232 -8.99 3.59 -5.68
C ARG A 232 -8.76 4.73 -6.66
N ALA A 233 -7.56 4.83 -7.23
CA ALA A 233 -7.21 5.88 -8.17
C ALA A 233 -8.00 5.78 -9.49
N ALA A 234 -8.24 4.56 -9.97
CA ALA A 234 -8.94 4.31 -11.22
C ALA A 234 -10.47 4.35 -11.09
N GLY A 235 -11.01 4.08 -9.90
CA GLY A 235 -12.44 4.11 -9.64
C GLY A 235 -13.24 3.25 -10.64
N ALA A 236 -14.32 3.79 -11.19
CA ALA A 236 -15.21 3.08 -12.12
C ALA A 236 -14.58 2.77 -13.50
N ALA A 237 -13.42 3.37 -13.82
CA ALA A 237 -12.69 3.08 -15.06
C ALA A 237 -11.96 1.73 -14.99
N ALA A 238 -11.60 1.26 -13.79
CA ALA A 238 -11.03 -0.06 -13.61
C ALA A 238 -12.09 -1.14 -13.88
N VAL A 239 -11.81 -2.01 -14.85
CA VAL A 239 -12.55 -3.27 -15.02
C VAL A 239 -12.04 -4.29 -14.01
N ARG A 240 -10.71 -4.35 -13.83
CA ARG A 240 -9.99 -5.19 -12.86
C ARG A 240 -8.53 -4.76 -12.76
N VAL A 241 -7.88 -5.10 -11.66
CA VAL A 241 -6.44 -4.94 -11.48
C VAL A 241 -5.84 -6.26 -11.00
N ASP A 242 -4.77 -6.71 -11.66
CA ASP A 242 -4.19 -8.02 -11.44
C ASP A 242 -2.68 -7.93 -11.18
N HIS A 243 -2.18 -8.79 -10.28
CA HIS A 243 -0.75 -9.07 -10.14
C HIS A 243 -0.31 -10.02 -11.25
N ILE A 244 0.58 -9.54 -12.12
CA ILE A 244 1.07 -10.28 -13.29
C ILE A 244 2.59 -10.45 -13.23
N GLY A 245 3.17 -10.99 -14.30
CA GLY A 245 4.62 -11.13 -14.41
C GLY A 245 5.21 -12.21 -13.53
N SER A 246 6.53 -12.18 -13.34
CA SER A 246 7.24 -13.26 -12.62
C SER A 246 6.99 -13.24 -11.11
N THR A 247 6.82 -12.06 -10.51
CA THR A 247 6.58 -11.94 -9.06
C THR A 247 5.20 -12.47 -8.64
N ALA A 248 4.28 -12.69 -9.59
CA ALA A 248 2.98 -13.33 -9.38
C ALA A 248 3.02 -14.87 -9.40
N VAL A 249 4.19 -15.47 -9.66
CA VAL A 249 4.36 -16.94 -9.76
C VAL A 249 5.17 -17.43 -8.55
N PRO A 250 4.56 -18.14 -7.59
CA PRO A 250 5.28 -18.66 -6.43
C PRO A 250 6.48 -19.53 -6.82
N GLY A 251 7.62 -19.29 -6.15
CA GLY A 251 8.85 -20.05 -6.35
C GLY A 251 9.66 -19.66 -7.59
N LEU A 252 9.23 -18.65 -8.37
CA LEU A 252 9.94 -18.20 -9.56
C LEU A 252 10.89 -17.03 -9.22
N PRO A 253 12.23 -17.18 -9.34
CA PRO A 253 13.17 -16.08 -9.17
C PRO A 253 12.91 -14.96 -10.18
N ALA A 254 13.02 -13.71 -9.77
CA ALA A 254 12.66 -12.57 -10.59
C ALA A 254 13.48 -11.34 -10.25
N LYS A 255 13.38 -10.29 -11.07
CA LYS A 255 13.73 -8.94 -10.64
C LYS A 255 12.76 -8.56 -9.52
N ASP A 256 13.23 -7.88 -8.47
CA ASP A 256 12.37 -7.33 -7.41
C ASP A 256 11.61 -6.09 -7.92
N VAL A 257 10.71 -6.33 -8.88
CA VAL A 257 9.82 -5.35 -9.49
C VAL A 257 8.45 -6.01 -9.62
N ILE A 258 7.43 -5.40 -9.04
CA ILE A 258 6.06 -5.90 -9.14
C ILE A 258 5.46 -5.44 -10.47
N ASP A 259 4.95 -6.37 -11.28
CA ASP A 259 4.20 -6.03 -12.48
C ASP A 259 2.70 -6.14 -12.19
N LEU A 260 1.97 -5.07 -12.47
CA LEU A 260 0.51 -5.00 -12.33
C LEU A 260 -0.12 -4.75 -13.70
N GLN A 261 -1.34 -5.25 -13.88
CA GLN A 261 -2.18 -4.90 -15.01
C GLN A 261 -3.48 -4.26 -14.53
N LEU A 262 -3.72 -3.02 -14.94
CA LEU A 262 -5.04 -2.38 -14.90
C LEU A 262 -5.74 -2.60 -16.24
N THR A 263 -6.85 -3.33 -16.22
CA THR A 263 -7.70 -3.52 -17.41
C THR A 263 -8.74 -2.41 -17.48
N VAL A 264 -8.84 -1.77 -18.64
CA VAL A 264 -9.81 -0.68 -18.93
C VAL A 264 -10.65 -1.02 -20.16
N ARG A 265 -11.71 -0.25 -20.44
CA ARG A 265 -12.62 -0.54 -21.57
C ARG A 265 -12.13 0.06 -22.88
N SER A 266 -11.33 1.11 -22.83
CA SER A 266 -10.80 1.78 -24.01
C SER A 266 -9.41 2.37 -23.78
N ILE A 267 -8.67 2.68 -24.85
CA ILE A 267 -7.39 3.37 -24.71
C ILE A 267 -7.58 4.83 -24.26
N ALA A 268 -8.73 5.44 -24.55
CA ALA A 268 -9.07 6.77 -24.04
C ALA A 268 -9.21 6.76 -22.52
N ASP A 269 -9.83 5.72 -21.95
CA ASP A 269 -9.90 5.53 -20.49
C ASP A 269 -8.48 5.47 -19.89
N ALA A 270 -7.54 4.78 -20.58
CA ALA A 270 -6.15 4.71 -20.14
C ALA A 270 -5.45 6.08 -20.16
N ASP A 271 -5.72 6.90 -21.19
CA ASP A 271 -5.20 8.27 -21.29
C ASP A 271 -5.76 9.18 -20.19
N ASP A 272 -7.08 9.12 -19.95
CA ASP A 272 -7.77 9.94 -18.95
C ASP A 272 -7.34 9.62 -17.51
N LEU A 273 -6.91 8.38 -17.25
CA LEU A 273 -6.43 7.94 -15.94
C LEU A 273 -5.04 8.45 -15.58
N GLY A 274 -4.27 8.97 -16.54
CA GLY A 274 -2.87 9.34 -16.33
C GLY A 274 -2.63 10.24 -15.10
N PRO A 275 -3.34 11.37 -14.94
CA PRO A 275 -3.21 12.24 -13.77
C PRO A 275 -3.57 11.57 -12.44
N ALA A 276 -4.62 10.76 -12.41
CA ALA A 276 -5.06 10.07 -11.19
C ALA A 276 -4.06 9.00 -10.74
N LEU A 277 -3.53 8.21 -11.70
CA LEU A 277 -2.48 7.23 -11.43
C LEU A 277 -1.18 7.89 -10.98
N ALA A 278 -0.81 9.02 -11.60
CA ALA A 278 0.36 9.79 -11.18
C ALA A 278 0.23 10.30 -9.73
N ALA A 279 -0.94 10.82 -9.36
CA ALA A 279 -1.24 11.24 -7.99
C ALA A 279 -1.23 10.08 -6.98
N ALA A 280 -1.48 8.84 -7.43
CA ALA A 280 -1.38 7.62 -6.63
C ALA A 280 0.04 7.02 -6.57
N GLY A 281 1.05 7.73 -7.09
CA GLY A 281 2.44 7.30 -7.10
C GLY A 281 2.87 6.50 -8.34
N PHE A 282 2.09 6.54 -9.41
CA PHE A 282 2.39 5.86 -10.68
C PHE A 282 2.43 6.84 -11.87
N PRO A 283 3.46 7.71 -11.96
CA PRO A 283 3.63 8.57 -13.13
C PRO A 283 3.82 7.78 -14.42
N GLU A 284 3.35 8.34 -15.54
CA GLU A 284 3.42 7.70 -16.86
C GLU A 284 4.88 7.58 -17.35
N TYR A 285 5.21 6.41 -17.90
CA TYR A 285 6.42 6.19 -18.69
C TYR A 285 6.09 6.26 -20.19
N ALA A 286 6.04 7.50 -20.71
CA ALA A 286 5.56 7.78 -22.07
C ALA A 286 6.40 7.15 -23.20
N ALA A 287 7.61 6.67 -22.92
CA ALA A 287 8.46 6.02 -23.91
C ALA A 287 7.96 4.62 -24.32
N ALA A 288 7.06 4.00 -23.55
CA ALA A 288 6.54 2.66 -23.81
C ALA A 288 5.01 2.65 -23.96
N ARG A 289 4.54 2.81 -25.20
CA ARG A 289 3.11 2.86 -25.56
C ARG A 289 2.56 1.61 -26.24
N SER A 290 3.42 0.62 -26.46
CA SER A 290 3.02 -0.69 -26.98
C SER A 290 3.88 -1.80 -26.40
N ASP A 291 3.34 -3.01 -26.42
CA ASP A 291 4.09 -4.26 -26.26
C ASP A 291 4.56 -4.79 -27.62
N THR A 292 5.46 -5.77 -27.62
CA THR A 292 5.91 -6.46 -28.84
C THR A 292 4.84 -7.43 -29.33
N PRO A 293 4.37 -7.35 -30.58
CA PRO A 293 3.42 -8.32 -31.11
C PRO A 293 3.98 -9.75 -31.15
N HIS A 294 3.15 -10.72 -30.78
CA HIS A 294 3.49 -12.15 -30.87
C HIS A 294 2.91 -12.77 -32.14
N GLY A 295 3.54 -13.84 -32.63
CA GLY A 295 3.13 -14.50 -33.88
C GLY A 295 1.68 -15.02 -33.89
N SER A 296 1.12 -15.35 -32.72
CA SER A 296 -0.28 -15.76 -32.57
C SER A 296 -1.30 -14.60 -32.62
N ALA A 297 -0.84 -13.35 -32.44
CA ALA A 297 -1.66 -12.14 -32.49
C ALA A 297 -0.83 -10.98 -33.10
N PRO A 298 -0.63 -10.97 -34.43
CA PRO A 298 0.31 -10.07 -35.09
C PRO A 298 -0.20 -8.62 -35.27
N ASP A 299 -1.49 -8.37 -35.03
CA ASP A 299 -2.07 -7.03 -35.20
C ASP A 299 -1.53 -6.08 -34.11
N ALA A 300 -0.71 -5.11 -34.52
CA ALA A 300 -0.11 -4.12 -33.64
C ALA A 300 -1.14 -3.30 -32.84
N ALA A 301 -2.38 -3.16 -33.34
CA ALA A 301 -3.44 -2.46 -32.62
C ALA A 301 -3.82 -3.15 -31.29
N GLU A 302 -3.68 -4.48 -31.20
CA GLU A 302 -3.96 -5.26 -29.99
C GLU A 302 -2.87 -5.12 -28.91
N TRP A 303 -1.77 -4.43 -29.22
CA TRP A 303 -0.62 -4.27 -28.34
C TRP A 303 -0.44 -2.85 -27.82
N ILE A 304 -1.35 -1.93 -28.16
CA ILE A 304 -1.36 -0.56 -27.65
C ILE A 304 -1.69 -0.57 -26.16
N LYS A 305 -0.90 0.17 -25.36
CA LYS A 305 -1.06 0.28 -23.91
C LYS A 305 -0.63 1.65 -23.38
N ARG A 306 -0.81 1.87 -22.07
CA ARG A 306 -0.01 2.82 -21.29
C ARG A 306 0.82 2.08 -20.26
N LEU A 307 1.98 2.63 -19.93
CA LEU A 307 2.83 2.10 -18.87
C LEU A 307 3.07 3.22 -17.85
N HIS A 308 2.86 2.91 -16.59
CA HIS A 308 3.18 3.75 -15.46
C HIS A 308 4.18 3.02 -14.56
N GLN A 309 4.99 3.76 -13.82
CA GLN A 309 6.00 3.16 -12.95
C GLN A 309 6.00 3.84 -11.59
N SER A 310 6.20 3.05 -10.54
CA SER A 310 6.22 3.51 -9.15
C SER A 310 7.19 4.69 -8.95
N ALA A 311 6.73 5.69 -8.22
CA ALA A 311 7.54 6.79 -7.70
C ALA A 311 8.28 6.43 -6.40
N ASP A 312 7.91 5.32 -5.74
CA ASP A 312 8.52 4.83 -4.50
C ASP A 312 9.83 4.06 -4.79
N PRO A 313 11.00 4.57 -4.35
CA PRO A 313 12.27 3.89 -4.57
C PRO A 313 12.41 2.59 -3.77
N GLY A 314 11.66 2.42 -2.67
CA GLY A 314 11.67 1.18 -1.88
C GLY A 314 10.74 0.09 -2.43
N ARG A 315 9.89 0.41 -3.41
CA ARG A 315 9.03 -0.59 -4.07
C ARG A 315 8.84 -0.31 -5.56
N PRO A 316 9.82 -0.74 -6.38
CA PRO A 316 9.70 -0.72 -7.82
C PRO A 316 8.46 -1.50 -8.28
N ALA A 317 7.64 -0.87 -9.11
CA ALA A 317 6.51 -1.53 -9.73
C ALA A 317 6.23 -0.94 -11.11
N ASN A 318 5.79 -1.79 -12.03
CA ASN A 318 5.26 -1.43 -13.34
C ASN A 318 3.74 -1.60 -13.30
N LEU A 319 3.02 -0.61 -13.79
CA LEU A 319 1.57 -0.66 -13.97
C LEU A 319 1.25 -0.55 -15.45
N HIS A 320 0.86 -1.68 -16.04
CA HIS A 320 0.41 -1.77 -17.42
C HIS A 320 -1.08 -1.46 -17.50
N VAL A 321 -1.47 -0.47 -18.29
CA VAL A 321 -2.88 -0.18 -18.55
C VAL A 321 -3.23 -0.71 -19.94
N ARG A 322 -4.07 -1.75 -20.00
CA ARG A 322 -4.40 -2.46 -21.24
C ARG A 322 -5.91 -2.55 -21.45
N VAL A 323 -6.32 -2.59 -22.71
CA VAL A 323 -7.74 -2.62 -23.09
C VAL A 323 -8.29 -4.04 -23.00
N GLN A 324 -9.44 -4.20 -22.38
CA GLN A 324 -10.13 -5.48 -22.24
C GLN A 324 -10.29 -6.19 -23.59
N GLY A 325 -9.96 -7.49 -23.61
CA GLY A 325 -10.13 -8.34 -24.80
C GLY A 325 -9.02 -8.26 -25.84
N THR A 326 -8.05 -7.36 -25.67
CA THR A 326 -6.85 -7.33 -26.53
C THR A 326 -5.88 -8.46 -26.21
N ALA A 327 -5.06 -8.90 -27.19
CA ALA A 327 -4.03 -9.91 -26.95
C ALA A 327 -3.07 -9.51 -25.84
N ALA A 328 -2.62 -8.26 -25.78
CA ALA A 328 -1.71 -7.80 -24.73
C ALA A 328 -2.31 -7.94 -23.33
N GLN A 329 -3.61 -7.61 -23.18
CA GLN A 329 -4.33 -7.77 -21.91
C GLN A 329 -4.47 -9.24 -21.52
N ARG A 330 -4.88 -10.08 -22.46
CA ARG A 330 -5.14 -11.50 -22.22
C ARG A 330 -3.86 -12.28 -21.91
N ILE A 331 -2.80 -12.09 -22.70
CA ILE A 331 -1.55 -12.83 -22.58
C ILE A 331 -0.87 -12.53 -21.24
N ALA A 332 -0.91 -11.29 -20.77
CA ALA A 332 -0.36 -10.90 -19.48
C ALA A 332 -1.05 -11.60 -18.28
N LEU A 333 -2.31 -12.00 -18.41
CA LEU A 333 -3.04 -12.79 -17.39
C LEU A 333 -2.81 -14.29 -17.55
N LEU A 334 -2.82 -14.76 -18.80
CA LEU A 334 -2.61 -16.16 -19.15
C LEU A 334 -1.23 -16.65 -18.68
N PHE A 335 -0.19 -15.87 -18.94
CA PHE A 335 1.19 -16.29 -18.72
C PHE A 335 1.51 -16.71 -17.27
N PRO A 336 1.25 -15.87 -16.23
CA PRO A 336 1.45 -16.27 -14.85
C PRO A 336 0.48 -17.37 -14.39
N ALA A 337 -0.70 -17.51 -14.99
CA ALA A 337 -1.61 -18.62 -14.69
C ALA A 337 -1.05 -19.96 -15.19
N TRP A 338 -0.59 -20.00 -16.44
CA TRP A 338 0.07 -21.17 -17.03
C TRP A 338 1.33 -21.56 -16.26
N LEU A 339 2.23 -20.61 -15.95
CA LEU A 339 3.47 -20.89 -15.19
C LEU A 339 3.22 -21.40 -13.75
N ARG A 340 2.07 -21.08 -13.16
CA ARG A 340 1.66 -21.66 -11.86
C ARG A 340 1.27 -23.14 -12.02
N ALA A 341 0.63 -23.48 -13.13
CA ALA A 341 0.16 -24.84 -13.44
C ALA A 341 1.23 -25.75 -14.06
N ASP A 342 2.28 -25.19 -14.67
CA ASP A 342 3.33 -25.94 -15.38
C ASP A 342 4.71 -25.75 -14.74
N GLU A 343 5.13 -26.74 -13.96
CA GLU A 343 6.41 -26.73 -13.25
C GLU A 343 7.62 -26.75 -14.21
N ALA A 344 7.52 -27.49 -15.32
CA ALA A 344 8.61 -27.61 -16.28
C ALA A 344 8.84 -26.28 -17.01
N ALA A 345 7.76 -25.63 -17.46
CA ALA A 345 7.83 -24.31 -18.07
C ALA A 345 8.39 -23.26 -17.09
N ARG A 346 7.95 -23.30 -15.83
CA ARG A 346 8.46 -22.42 -14.78
C ARG A 346 9.96 -22.62 -14.54
N ALA A 347 10.45 -23.86 -14.49
CA ALA A 347 11.86 -24.16 -14.32
C ALA A 347 12.71 -23.68 -15.52
N GLN A 348 12.25 -23.92 -16.74
CA GLN A 348 12.91 -23.42 -17.96
C GLN A 348 13.01 -21.89 -17.97
N TYR A 349 11.91 -21.20 -17.62
CA TYR A 349 11.92 -19.75 -17.57
C TYR A 349 12.80 -19.20 -16.45
N ALA A 350 12.89 -19.87 -15.31
CA ALA A 350 13.81 -19.51 -14.23
C ALA A 350 15.28 -19.58 -14.71
N GLN A 351 15.66 -20.67 -15.39
CA GLN A 351 17.01 -20.85 -15.92
C GLN A 351 17.37 -19.77 -16.95
N LEU A 352 16.50 -19.54 -17.95
CA LEU A 352 16.69 -18.48 -18.95
C LEU A 352 16.97 -17.13 -18.29
N LYS A 353 16.20 -16.77 -17.26
CA LYS A 353 16.37 -15.48 -16.59
C LYS A 353 17.70 -15.34 -15.88
N GLN A 354 18.26 -16.43 -15.35
CA GLN A 354 19.59 -16.44 -14.75
C GLN A 354 20.65 -16.25 -15.84
N ASP A 355 20.60 -17.06 -16.90
CA ASP A 355 21.57 -17.02 -18.00
C ASP A 355 21.63 -15.63 -18.67
N VAL A 356 20.47 -15.02 -18.92
CA VAL A 356 20.39 -13.68 -19.54
C VAL A 356 20.85 -12.59 -18.56
N ALA A 357 20.58 -12.71 -17.26
CA ALA A 357 21.03 -11.73 -16.26
C ALA A 357 22.55 -11.72 -16.10
N GLU A 358 23.23 -12.84 -16.35
CA GLU A 358 24.70 -12.91 -16.34
C GLU A 358 25.35 -12.23 -17.55
N GLN A 359 24.64 -12.21 -18.69
CA GLN A 359 25.17 -11.73 -19.97
C GLN A 359 24.83 -10.27 -20.27
N HIS A 360 23.80 -9.72 -19.64
CA HIS A 360 23.31 -8.37 -19.92
C HIS A 360 23.26 -7.51 -18.66
N THR A 361 23.83 -6.31 -18.74
CA THR A 361 23.82 -5.34 -17.62
C THR A 361 22.74 -4.27 -17.77
N ASP A 362 22.16 -4.15 -18.97
CA ASP A 362 21.09 -3.23 -19.31
C ASP A 362 19.70 -3.91 -19.29
N VAL A 363 18.66 -3.17 -18.91
CA VAL A 363 17.29 -3.70 -18.74
C VAL A 363 16.63 -3.99 -20.08
N GLU A 364 16.88 -3.16 -21.09
CA GLU A 364 16.31 -3.29 -22.43
C GLU A 364 16.95 -4.47 -23.16
N ASP A 365 18.27 -4.58 -23.10
CA ASP A 365 18.99 -5.75 -23.65
C ASP A 365 18.55 -7.05 -22.99
N TYR A 366 18.42 -7.05 -21.66
CA TYR A 366 17.89 -8.19 -20.92
C TYR A 366 16.46 -8.56 -21.34
N ALA A 367 15.61 -7.57 -21.63
CA ALA A 367 14.24 -7.83 -22.07
C ALA A 367 14.24 -8.46 -23.47
N ALA A 368 14.98 -7.85 -24.41
CA ALA A 368 15.09 -8.30 -25.80
C ALA A 368 15.66 -9.72 -25.90
N ALA A 369 16.66 -10.08 -25.09
CA ALA A 369 17.28 -11.40 -25.09
C ALA A 369 16.33 -12.54 -24.72
N LYS A 370 15.18 -12.27 -24.07
CA LYS A 370 14.17 -13.27 -23.72
C LYS A 370 13.10 -13.46 -24.79
N GLU A 371 12.95 -12.53 -25.73
CA GLU A 371 11.91 -12.57 -26.78
C GLU A 371 11.90 -13.89 -27.58
N PRO A 372 13.05 -14.50 -27.95
CA PRO A 372 13.04 -15.78 -28.65
C PRO A 372 12.33 -16.90 -27.87
N TRP A 373 12.48 -16.92 -26.55
CA TRP A 373 11.81 -17.92 -25.72
C TRP A 373 10.30 -17.65 -25.61
N PHE A 374 9.89 -16.38 -25.54
CA PHE A 374 8.46 -16.03 -25.56
C PHE A 374 7.75 -16.44 -26.86
N ALA A 375 8.45 -16.40 -27.99
CA ALA A 375 7.91 -16.86 -29.27
C ALA A 375 7.48 -18.34 -29.25
N GLU A 376 8.15 -19.18 -28.44
CA GLU A 376 7.80 -20.59 -28.24
C GLU A 376 6.84 -20.80 -27.06
N ALA A 377 7.02 -20.03 -25.98
CA ALA A 377 6.24 -20.17 -24.75
C ALA A 377 4.78 -19.72 -24.90
N VAL A 378 4.51 -18.65 -25.67
CA VAL A 378 3.14 -18.14 -25.85
C VAL A 378 2.24 -19.18 -26.52
N PRO A 379 2.61 -19.82 -27.65
CA PRO A 379 1.84 -20.93 -28.20
C PRO A 379 1.61 -22.10 -27.22
N ALA A 380 2.56 -22.39 -26.32
CA ALA A 380 2.38 -23.42 -25.30
C ALA A 380 1.34 -23.03 -24.25
N ALA A 381 1.39 -21.78 -23.76
CA ALA A 381 0.40 -21.24 -22.84
C ALA A 381 -1.01 -21.22 -23.47
N GLU A 382 -1.13 -20.90 -24.76
CA GLU A 382 -2.40 -20.93 -25.49
C GLU A 382 -2.99 -22.34 -25.59
N ARG A 383 -2.16 -23.36 -25.86
CA ARG A 383 -2.62 -24.76 -25.86
C ARG A 383 -3.13 -25.16 -24.47
N TRP A 384 -2.38 -24.83 -23.42
CA TRP A 384 -2.80 -25.07 -22.05
C TRP A 384 -4.14 -24.37 -21.74
N ALA A 385 -4.33 -23.13 -22.20
CA ALA A 385 -5.57 -22.39 -22.00
C ALA A 385 -6.76 -23.08 -22.67
N ALA A 386 -6.58 -23.58 -23.89
CA ALA A 386 -7.61 -24.32 -24.62
C ALA A 386 -7.95 -25.66 -23.94
N GLU A 387 -6.94 -26.41 -23.50
CA GLU A 387 -7.12 -27.71 -22.82
C GLU A 387 -7.82 -27.58 -21.46
N THR A 388 -7.58 -26.49 -20.75
CA THR A 388 -8.12 -26.25 -19.40
C THR A 388 -9.37 -25.37 -19.39
N ASN A 389 -9.81 -24.87 -20.56
CA ASN A 389 -10.85 -23.84 -20.69
C ASN A 389 -10.56 -22.58 -19.85
N PHE A 390 -9.29 -22.18 -19.76
CA PHE A 390 -8.90 -20.98 -19.03
C PHE A 390 -9.60 -19.74 -19.61
N GLN A 391 -10.23 -18.97 -18.72
CA GLN A 391 -10.81 -17.66 -19.01
C GLN A 391 -10.17 -16.66 -18.03
N PRO A 392 -9.57 -15.56 -18.53
CA PRO A 392 -8.83 -14.61 -17.69
C PRO A 392 -9.67 -13.92 -16.62
#